data_AF-A0A5Z3DVC7-F1
#
_entry.id   AF-A0A5Z3DVC7-F1
#
_cell.length_a   1.000
_cell.length_b   1.000
_cell.length_c   1.000
_cell.angle_alpha   90.00
_cell.angle_beta   90.00
_cell.angle_gamma   90.00
#
_symmetry.space_group_name_H-M   'P 1'
#
loop_
_entity.id
_entity.type
_entity.pdbx_description
1 polymer ?
#
loop_
_entity_poly.entity_id
_entity_poly.type
_entity_poly.pdbx_seq_one_letter_code
_entity_poly.pdbx_strand_id
1 'polypeptide(L)'
;NGFKHSAWNTLIENRVSEGYQLLSERGIQVFTIDDYELENSIFINNEIFGAENHLATVPIRNNPQGRSTVSGFSINHEYAIFHRKTDLVESVGRLPRNDTQNQRYNETDENGLKYLWENFRKTGTDSSRKDRPKQFYPIVLSGNKIFIPEMYWNDENDEWDYDLSQYHSNDIIFPIDSTGTERVWKWGVDRAKKEIAHLKCEIVRGRYEVYRRNYINDDGKLPGTWWDDSAYAAGSHGTNLLSSMFTRDRLFLFPKSFKAVIDSLKVAGAHKESLILDYFAGSASTGHAVIAMNDDDNGSRRSILIEQGDYFDIITKPRMLKCIFSSQWKDGKATQIRNKS
;
A
#
# COMPACT_ATOMS: atom_id res chain seq x y z
N ASN A 1 -3.78 -22.27 22.84
CA ASN A 1 -2.56 -22.88 22.28
C ASN A 1 -1.57 -23.11 23.41
N GLY A 2 -1.32 -24.36 23.78
CA GLY A 2 -0.40 -24.72 24.88
C GLY A 2 1.04 -24.99 24.43
N PHE A 3 1.39 -24.57 23.21
CA PHE A 3 2.76 -24.68 22.72
C PHE A 3 3.60 -23.60 23.38
N LYS A 4 4.82 -23.97 23.81
CA LYS A 4 5.79 -22.99 24.31
C LYS A 4 6.21 -22.11 23.13
N HIS A 5 6.28 -20.80 23.36
CA HIS A 5 6.77 -19.82 22.36
C HIS A 5 8.09 -20.27 21.71
N SER A 6 9.01 -20.86 22.49
CA SER A 6 10.28 -21.36 21.96
C SER A 6 10.11 -22.43 20.86
N ALA A 7 9.17 -23.36 21.01
CA ALA A 7 8.92 -24.40 20.00
C ALA A 7 8.29 -23.82 18.74
N TRP A 8 7.38 -22.85 18.88
CA TRP A 8 6.80 -22.14 17.75
C TRP A 8 7.85 -21.29 17.02
N ASN A 9 8.70 -20.58 17.77
CA ASN A 9 9.78 -19.76 17.22
C ASN A 9 10.72 -20.60 16.35
N THR A 10 11.22 -21.73 16.87
CA THR A 10 12.09 -22.64 16.10
C THR A 10 11.39 -23.19 14.85
N LEU A 11 10.10 -23.49 14.92
CA LEU A 11 9.34 -23.96 13.75
C LEU A 11 9.30 -22.88 12.65
N ILE A 12 9.00 -21.64 13.02
CA ILE A 12 8.81 -20.53 12.10
C ILE A 12 10.13 -20.01 11.57
N GLU A 13 11.13 -19.81 12.42
CA GLU A 13 12.48 -19.37 12.05
C GLU A 13 13.06 -20.26 10.95
N ASN A 14 13.04 -21.59 11.15
CA ASN A 14 13.55 -22.54 10.17
C ASN A 14 12.86 -22.39 8.80
N ARG A 15 11.55 -22.14 8.77
CA ARG A 15 10.78 -22.06 7.51
C ARG A 15 10.93 -20.71 6.83
N VAL A 16 10.95 -19.62 7.61
CA VAL A 16 11.17 -18.28 7.08
C VAL A 16 12.59 -18.16 6.53
N SER A 17 13.58 -18.79 7.17
CA SER A 17 14.96 -18.83 6.68
C SER A 17 15.08 -19.53 5.32
N GLU A 18 14.45 -20.70 5.15
CA GLU A 18 14.41 -21.38 3.85
C GLU A 18 13.61 -20.57 2.80
N GLY A 19 12.48 -19.98 3.21
CA GLY A 19 11.70 -19.09 2.35
C GLY A 19 12.49 -17.87 1.85
N TYR A 20 13.33 -17.29 2.71
CA TYR A 20 14.23 -16.18 2.37
C TYR A 20 15.23 -16.57 1.27
N GLN A 21 15.80 -17.78 1.33
CA GLN A 21 16.72 -18.27 0.30
C GLN A 21 16.05 -18.40 -1.07
N LEU A 22 14.76 -18.76 -1.10
CA LEU A 22 13.98 -18.92 -2.32
C LEU A 22 13.42 -17.61 -2.89
N LEU A 23 13.32 -16.57 -2.05
CA LEU A 23 12.79 -15.28 -2.45
C LEU A 23 13.77 -14.57 -3.40
N SER A 24 13.27 -13.92 -4.46
CA SER A 24 14.13 -13.14 -5.36
C SER A 24 14.66 -11.87 -4.67
N GLU A 25 15.74 -11.27 -5.16
CA GLU A 25 16.28 -10.00 -4.64
C GLU A 25 15.25 -8.85 -4.63
N ARG A 26 14.29 -8.88 -5.55
CA ARG A 26 13.18 -7.91 -5.63
C ARG A 26 11.88 -8.41 -4.98
N GLY A 27 11.96 -9.47 -4.19
CA GLY A 27 10.80 -10.11 -3.57
C GLY A 27 10.40 -9.45 -2.25
N ILE A 28 9.12 -9.56 -1.92
CA ILE A 28 8.55 -9.17 -0.64
C ILE A 28 7.88 -10.40 -0.01
N GLN A 29 8.21 -10.69 1.25
CA GLN A 29 7.47 -11.63 2.08
C GLN A 29 6.29 -10.94 2.75
N VAL A 30 5.16 -11.65 2.83
CA VAL A 30 4.01 -11.25 3.65
C VAL A 30 3.75 -12.34 4.69
N PHE A 31 3.90 -12.01 5.96
CA PHE A 31 3.66 -12.92 7.08
C PHE A 31 2.44 -12.47 7.86
N THR A 32 1.38 -13.28 7.92
CA THR A 32 0.16 -12.92 8.64
C THR A 32 0.05 -13.63 9.98
N ILE A 33 -0.29 -12.90 11.04
CA ILE A 33 -0.36 -13.43 12.41
C ILE A 33 -1.44 -12.71 13.23
N ASP A 34 -1.91 -13.32 14.31
CA ASP A 34 -2.71 -12.63 15.33
C ASP A 34 -1.81 -11.90 16.35
N ASP A 35 -2.42 -11.34 17.39
CA ASP A 35 -1.72 -10.64 18.47
C ASP A 35 -0.83 -11.56 19.32
N TYR A 36 -1.13 -12.87 19.38
CA TYR A 36 -0.50 -13.78 20.32
C TYR A 36 0.98 -14.03 20.03
N GLU A 37 1.37 -14.14 18.76
CA GLU A 37 2.77 -14.34 18.34
C GLU A 37 3.32 -13.15 17.52
N LEU A 38 2.67 -11.98 17.57
CA LEU A 38 3.07 -10.82 16.77
C LEU A 38 4.52 -10.40 17.04
N GLU A 39 4.87 -10.22 18.32
CA GLU A 39 6.20 -9.75 18.71
C GLU A 39 7.29 -10.74 18.29
N ASN A 40 7.06 -12.03 18.53
CA ASN A 40 7.95 -13.11 18.10
C ASN A 40 8.09 -13.15 16.57
N SER A 41 6.99 -12.97 15.84
CA SER A 41 6.99 -12.94 14.37
C SER A 41 7.84 -11.79 13.84
N ILE A 42 7.65 -10.58 14.38
CA ILE A 42 8.43 -9.41 13.96
C ILE A 42 9.91 -9.64 14.27
N PHE A 43 10.23 -10.13 15.46
CA PHE A 43 11.61 -10.43 15.84
C PHE A 43 12.28 -11.42 14.89
N ILE A 44 11.66 -12.58 14.65
CA ILE A 44 12.20 -13.61 13.75
C ILE A 44 12.40 -13.07 12.33
N ASN A 45 11.42 -12.32 11.80
CA ASN A 45 11.54 -11.76 10.45
C ASN A 45 12.64 -10.70 10.39
N ASN A 46 12.80 -9.87 11.41
CA ASN A 46 13.87 -8.86 11.45
C ASN A 46 15.27 -9.50 11.55
N GLU A 47 15.43 -10.59 12.29
CA GLU A 47 16.72 -11.30 12.35
C GLU A 47 17.09 -11.92 10.99
N ILE A 48 16.10 -12.41 10.23
CA ILE A 48 16.34 -13.08 8.93
C ILE A 48 16.51 -12.07 7.79
N PHE A 49 15.65 -11.05 7.72
CA PHE A 49 15.62 -10.08 6.63
C PHE A 49 16.44 -8.82 6.89
N GLY A 50 16.82 -8.54 8.14
CA GLY A 50 17.31 -7.23 8.58
C GLY A 50 16.15 -6.29 8.95
N ALA A 51 16.27 -5.59 10.08
CA ALA A 51 15.24 -4.69 10.58
C ALA A 51 14.99 -3.50 9.63
N GLU A 52 16.00 -3.07 8.88
CA GLU A 52 15.93 -2.04 7.84
C GLU A 52 15.10 -2.45 6.61
N ASN A 53 14.82 -3.75 6.48
CA ASN A 53 13.99 -4.32 5.42
C ASN A 53 12.55 -4.59 5.87
N HIS A 54 12.21 -4.27 7.12
CA HIS A 54 10.83 -4.21 7.60
C HIS A 54 10.11 -3.04 6.93
N LEU A 55 9.17 -3.33 6.04
CA LEU A 55 8.41 -2.32 5.29
C LEU A 55 7.23 -1.77 6.09
N ALA A 56 6.42 -2.67 6.66
CA ALA A 56 5.26 -2.29 7.47
C ALA A 56 4.72 -3.47 8.29
N THR A 57 4.11 -3.14 9.44
CA THR A 57 3.15 -4.01 10.12
C THR A 57 1.77 -3.43 9.92
N VAL A 58 0.89 -4.19 9.26
CA VAL A 58 -0.42 -3.73 8.79
C VAL A 58 -1.52 -4.43 9.58
N PRO A 59 -2.25 -3.74 10.47
CA PRO A 59 -3.48 -4.27 11.04
C PRO A 59 -4.57 -4.42 9.98
N ILE A 60 -5.14 -5.61 9.88
CA ILE A 60 -6.24 -5.98 8.97
C ILE A 60 -7.47 -6.32 9.81
N ARG A 61 -8.52 -5.48 9.71
CA ARG A 61 -9.79 -5.69 10.40
C ARG A 61 -10.57 -6.85 9.79
N ASN A 62 -10.25 -8.07 10.20
CA ASN A 62 -10.82 -9.32 9.69
C ASN A 62 -12.13 -9.75 10.38
N ASN A 63 -12.46 -9.18 11.55
CA ASN A 63 -13.68 -9.49 12.30
C ASN A 63 -14.32 -8.21 12.86
N PRO A 64 -15.14 -7.48 12.08
CA PRO A 64 -15.67 -6.18 12.48
C PRO A 64 -16.47 -6.15 13.80
N GLN A 65 -17.13 -7.27 14.13
CA GLN A 65 -17.92 -7.43 15.37
C GLN A 65 -17.04 -7.74 16.60
N GLY A 66 -15.80 -8.15 16.35
CA GLY A 66 -14.86 -8.61 17.37
C GLY A 66 -15.22 -10.00 17.92
N ARG A 67 -14.24 -10.66 18.55
CA ARG A 67 -14.46 -11.93 19.24
C ARG A 67 -14.85 -11.66 20.69
N SER A 68 -15.92 -12.30 21.15
CA SER A 68 -16.32 -12.24 22.56
C SER A 68 -15.20 -12.79 23.44
N THR A 69 -14.68 -11.95 24.32
CA THR A 69 -13.69 -12.31 25.34
C THR A 69 -14.32 -12.21 26.72
N VAL A 70 -13.96 -13.12 27.63
CA VAL A 70 -14.50 -13.15 29.01
C VAL A 70 -13.98 -11.95 29.82
N SER A 71 -12.77 -11.49 29.51
CA SER A 71 -12.15 -10.27 30.02
C SER A 71 -11.23 -9.68 28.94
N GLY A 72 -11.02 -8.36 28.96
CA GLY A 72 -10.15 -7.65 28.01
C GLY A 72 -10.88 -7.03 26.81
N PHE A 73 -10.14 -6.84 25.72
CA PHE A 73 -10.66 -6.22 24.49
C PHE A 73 -11.33 -7.24 23.56
N SER A 74 -12.34 -6.79 22.81
CA SER A 74 -12.95 -7.58 21.74
C SER A 74 -12.07 -7.52 20.50
N ILE A 75 -11.24 -8.55 20.28
CA ILE A 75 -10.25 -8.59 19.20
C ILE A 75 -10.95 -8.69 17.84
N ASN A 76 -10.66 -7.74 16.96
CA ASN A 76 -11.36 -7.54 15.68
C ASN A 76 -10.44 -7.49 14.46
N HIS A 77 -9.13 -7.71 14.65
CA HIS A 77 -8.13 -7.65 13.61
C HIS A 77 -7.06 -8.73 13.75
N GLU A 78 -6.30 -8.92 12.67
CA GLU A 78 -5.02 -9.62 12.61
C GLU A 78 -3.97 -8.69 12.01
N TYR A 79 -2.74 -9.16 11.83
CA TYR A 79 -1.63 -8.39 11.27
C TYR A 79 -1.08 -9.05 10.01
N ALA A 80 -0.63 -8.24 9.06
CA ALA A 80 0.26 -8.64 7.97
C ALA A 80 1.57 -7.87 8.09
N ILE A 81 2.68 -8.60 8.19
CA ILE A 81 4.04 -8.08 8.30
C ILE A 81 4.68 -8.19 6.92
N PHE A 82 5.21 -7.08 6.41
CA PHE A 82 5.84 -7.01 5.09
C PHE A 82 7.34 -6.78 5.25
N HIS A 83 8.14 -7.66 4.63
CA HIS A 83 9.60 -7.53 4.55
C HIS A 83 10.06 -7.62 3.10
N ARG A 84 10.89 -6.68 2.65
CA ARG A 84 11.60 -6.81 1.37
C ARG A 84 12.84 -7.68 1.53
N LYS A 85 13.28 -8.37 0.48
CA LYS A 85 14.55 -9.09 0.53
C LYS A 85 15.76 -8.15 0.56
N THR A 86 15.75 -7.13 -0.31
CA THR A 86 16.85 -6.16 -0.45
C THR A 86 16.33 -4.77 -0.74
N ASP A 87 17.22 -3.78 -0.67
CA ASP A 87 16.96 -2.38 -1.01
C ASP A 87 16.63 -2.12 -2.49
N LEU A 88 16.79 -3.12 -3.37
CA LEU A 88 16.31 -3.08 -4.76
C LEU A 88 14.78 -2.90 -4.86
N VAL A 89 14.06 -3.20 -3.77
CA VAL A 89 12.65 -2.89 -3.60
C VAL A 89 12.52 -1.48 -3.00
N GLU A 90 12.44 -0.48 -3.87
CA GLU A 90 12.30 0.93 -3.49
C GLU A 90 10.89 1.29 -2.99
N SER A 91 9.87 0.54 -3.42
CA SER A 91 8.48 0.77 -3.03
C SER A 91 7.65 -0.50 -3.09
N VAL A 92 6.58 -0.52 -2.30
CA VAL A 92 5.54 -1.55 -2.38
C VAL A 92 4.61 -1.31 -3.57
N GLY A 93 3.88 -2.35 -3.95
CA GLY A 93 2.81 -2.22 -4.93
C GLY A 93 1.64 -1.37 -4.42
N ARG A 94 0.73 -1.05 -5.34
CA ARG A 94 -0.36 -0.10 -5.11
C ARG A 94 -1.71 -0.80 -5.03
N LEU A 95 -2.64 -0.17 -4.32
CA LEU A 95 -4.02 -0.60 -4.21
C LEU A 95 -4.94 0.31 -5.03
N PRO A 96 -6.06 -0.21 -5.56
CA PRO A 96 -7.02 0.60 -6.28
C PRO A 96 -7.56 1.74 -5.40
N ARG A 97 -7.82 2.88 -6.03
CA ARG A 97 -8.57 3.98 -5.41
C ARG A 97 -10.06 3.70 -5.52
N ASN A 98 -10.83 4.16 -4.54
CA ASN A 98 -12.29 4.16 -4.65
C ASN A 98 -12.77 5.34 -5.52
N ASP A 99 -14.04 5.31 -5.93
CA ASP A 99 -14.61 6.32 -6.84
C ASP A 99 -14.51 7.74 -6.27
N THR A 100 -14.76 7.91 -4.98
CA THR A 100 -14.63 9.21 -4.31
C THR A 100 -13.19 9.74 -4.35
N GLN A 101 -12.19 8.86 -4.26
CA GLN A 101 -10.78 9.23 -4.39
C GLN A 101 -10.42 9.57 -5.83
N ASN A 102 -10.96 8.83 -6.81
CA ASN A 102 -10.76 9.12 -8.24
C ASN A 102 -11.39 10.46 -8.64
N GLN A 103 -12.58 10.77 -8.13
CA GLN A 103 -13.29 12.03 -8.40
C GLN A 103 -12.55 13.29 -7.93
N ARG A 104 -11.59 13.17 -7.01
CA ARG A 104 -10.75 14.30 -6.60
C ARG A 104 -9.82 14.80 -7.71
N TYR A 105 -9.47 13.94 -8.67
CA TYR A 105 -8.66 14.28 -9.84
C TYR A 105 -9.58 14.75 -10.96
N ASN A 106 -10.09 15.97 -10.79
CA ASN A 106 -11.14 16.58 -11.60
C ASN A 106 -10.62 17.44 -12.75
N GLU A 107 -9.30 17.63 -12.85
CA GLU A 107 -8.66 18.39 -13.92
C GLU A 107 -8.02 17.42 -14.93
N THR A 108 -7.84 17.88 -16.17
CA THR A 108 -7.17 17.14 -17.24
C THR A 108 -6.23 18.06 -17.98
N ASP A 109 -5.00 17.62 -18.20
CA ASP A 109 -4.01 18.41 -18.92
C ASP A 109 -4.11 18.26 -20.44
N GLU A 110 -3.26 18.99 -21.15
CA GLU A 110 -3.16 18.98 -22.60
C GLU A 110 -2.89 17.60 -23.23
N ASN A 111 -2.37 16.64 -22.47
CA ASN A 111 -2.08 15.27 -22.90
C ASN A 111 -3.17 14.27 -22.45
N GLY A 112 -4.24 14.74 -21.83
CA GLY A 112 -5.31 13.88 -21.31
C GLY A 112 -5.01 13.27 -19.93
N LEU A 113 -3.95 13.70 -19.24
CA LEU A 113 -3.60 13.19 -17.93
C LEU A 113 -4.40 13.88 -16.83
N LYS A 114 -5.02 13.10 -15.96
CA LYS A 114 -5.82 13.64 -14.85
C LYS A 114 -4.94 14.11 -13.70
N TYR A 115 -5.28 15.26 -13.14
CA TYR A 115 -4.60 15.81 -11.97
C TYR A 115 -5.59 16.49 -11.02
N LEU A 116 -5.09 16.84 -9.83
CA LEU A 116 -5.75 17.78 -8.92
C LEU A 116 -4.80 18.92 -8.58
N TRP A 117 -5.35 20.08 -8.25
CA TRP A 117 -4.56 21.18 -7.70
C TRP A 117 -4.28 20.92 -6.23
N GLU A 118 -3.02 20.71 -5.90
CA GLU A 118 -2.55 20.53 -4.53
C GLU A 118 -1.83 21.79 -4.07
N ASN A 119 -2.05 22.23 -2.83
CA ASN A 119 -1.28 23.35 -2.28
C ASN A 119 0.23 23.03 -2.35
N PHE A 120 1.00 23.96 -2.91
CA PHE A 120 2.43 23.79 -3.16
C PHE A 120 3.28 23.95 -1.90
N ARG A 121 2.76 24.65 -0.89
CA ARG A 121 3.38 24.76 0.43
C ARG A 121 3.27 23.41 1.13
N LYS A 122 4.38 22.96 1.71
CA LYS A 122 4.42 21.72 2.48
C LYS A 122 3.76 21.93 3.85
N THR A 123 3.03 20.93 4.30
CA THR A 123 2.41 20.85 5.63
C THR A 123 2.94 19.64 6.38
N GLY A 124 2.86 19.65 7.71
CA GLY A 124 3.25 18.52 8.57
C GLY A 124 4.69 18.62 9.09
N THR A 125 5.24 17.47 9.49
CA THR A 125 6.62 17.38 10.00
C THR A 125 7.63 17.67 8.89
N ASP A 126 8.78 18.24 9.27
CA ASP A 126 9.86 18.66 8.35
C ASP A 126 9.38 19.64 7.27
N SER A 127 8.42 20.49 7.62
CA SER A 127 7.90 21.51 6.74
C SER A 127 8.39 22.91 7.10
N SER A 128 9.23 23.06 8.13
CA SER A 128 9.76 24.36 8.53
C SER A 128 10.95 24.74 7.65
N ARG A 129 11.20 26.04 7.52
CA ARG A 129 12.40 26.56 6.83
C ARG A 129 13.68 25.93 7.38
N LYS A 130 13.80 25.83 8.70
CA LYS A 130 14.97 25.27 9.38
C LYS A 130 15.29 23.84 8.94
N ASP A 131 14.27 23.01 8.69
CA ASP A 131 14.50 21.61 8.30
C ASP A 131 14.98 21.49 6.85
N ARG A 132 14.59 22.43 5.98
CA ARG A 132 14.76 22.35 4.52
C ARG A 132 14.97 23.74 3.91
N PRO A 133 16.04 24.44 4.25
CA PRO A 133 16.16 25.87 3.98
C PRO A 133 16.25 26.19 2.48
N LYS A 134 16.84 25.29 1.67
CA LYS A 134 16.87 25.38 0.21
C LYS A 134 15.48 25.36 -0.46
N GLN A 135 14.43 24.94 0.26
CA GLN A 135 13.04 24.92 -0.23
C GLN A 135 12.21 26.13 0.25
N PHE A 136 12.83 27.08 0.95
CA PHE A 136 12.24 28.37 1.29
C PHE A 136 12.74 29.42 0.29
N TYR A 137 11.91 29.85 -0.65
CA TYR A 137 12.29 30.86 -1.64
C TYR A 137 11.07 31.64 -2.12
N PRO A 138 11.22 32.88 -2.61
CA PRO A 138 10.13 33.66 -3.16
C PRO A 138 9.65 33.11 -4.51
N ILE A 139 8.33 33.17 -4.74
CA ILE A 139 7.72 33.09 -6.06
C ILE A 139 7.12 34.45 -6.36
N VAL A 140 7.43 35.01 -7.52
CA VAL A 140 6.95 36.33 -7.92
C VAL A 140 5.83 36.18 -8.94
N LEU A 141 4.75 36.95 -8.75
CA LEU A 141 3.62 37.06 -9.65
C LEU A 141 3.73 38.36 -10.46
N SER A 142 3.82 38.28 -11.79
CA SER A 142 3.74 39.46 -12.66
C SER A 142 2.55 39.30 -13.61
N GLY A 143 1.49 40.07 -13.33
CA GLY A 143 0.18 39.86 -13.96
C GLY A 143 -0.38 38.47 -13.63
N ASN A 144 -0.61 37.65 -14.65
CA ASN A 144 -1.09 36.26 -14.48
C ASN A 144 0.03 35.21 -14.59
N LYS A 145 1.30 35.62 -14.61
CA LYS A 145 2.44 34.71 -14.75
C LYS A 145 3.25 34.66 -13.46
N ILE A 146 3.66 33.46 -13.10
CA ILE A 146 4.58 33.22 -11.99
C ILE A 146 5.99 32.94 -12.52
N PHE A 147 6.99 33.38 -11.78
CA PHE A 147 8.38 32.99 -12.02
C PHE A 147 9.14 32.98 -10.69
N ILE A 148 10.30 32.35 -10.71
CA ILE A 148 11.23 32.33 -9.59
C ILE A 148 12.38 33.26 -9.97
N PRO A 149 12.71 34.25 -9.14
CA PRO A 149 13.76 35.23 -9.45
C PRO A 149 15.13 34.55 -9.55
N GLU A 150 16.12 35.31 -10.01
CA GLU A 150 17.52 34.90 -9.88
C GLU A 150 17.96 35.03 -8.43
N MET A 151 18.60 33.98 -7.93
CA MET A 151 18.97 33.83 -6.52
C MET A 151 20.25 33.02 -6.41
N TYR A 152 21.04 33.28 -5.39
CA TYR A 152 22.27 32.56 -5.09
C TYR A 152 22.18 31.95 -3.70
N TRP A 153 22.67 30.71 -3.55
CA TRP A 153 22.65 30.06 -2.24
C TRP A 153 23.81 30.58 -1.39
N ASN A 154 23.48 30.98 -0.16
CA ASN A 154 24.44 31.44 0.83
C ASN A 154 24.64 30.36 1.89
N ASP A 155 25.80 29.71 1.86
CA ASP A 155 26.15 28.63 2.80
C ASP A 155 26.44 29.11 4.23
N GLU A 156 26.68 30.41 4.46
CA GLU A 156 26.97 30.93 5.81
C GLU A 156 25.69 31.03 6.66
N ASN A 157 24.57 31.39 6.04
CA ASN A 157 23.30 31.62 6.71
C ASN A 157 22.24 30.56 6.41
N ASP A 158 22.53 29.62 5.50
CA ASP A 158 21.56 28.69 4.92
C ASP A 158 20.35 29.41 4.31
N GLU A 159 20.59 30.45 3.51
CA GLU A 159 19.52 31.25 2.87
C GLU A 159 19.78 31.52 1.38
N TRP A 160 18.74 31.93 0.67
CA TRP A 160 18.87 32.41 -0.70
C TRP A 160 19.06 33.93 -0.70
N ASP A 161 20.13 34.40 -1.33
CA ASP A 161 20.36 35.80 -1.63
C ASP A 161 19.66 36.16 -2.95
N TYR A 162 18.82 37.21 -2.93
CA TYR A 162 18.04 37.65 -4.08
C TYR A 162 17.73 39.15 -4.03
N ASP A 163 17.50 39.76 -5.20
CA ASP A 163 17.02 41.14 -5.31
C ASP A 163 15.58 41.17 -5.82
N LEU A 164 14.66 41.62 -4.96
CA LEU A 164 13.24 41.78 -5.27
C LEU A 164 12.78 43.24 -5.32
N SER A 165 13.71 44.21 -5.27
CA SER A 165 13.41 45.65 -5.15
C SER A 165 12.54 46.19 -6.28
N GLN A 166 12.61 45.56 -7.46
CA GLN A 166 11.80 45.89 -8.63
C GLN A 166 10.35 45.37 -8.58
N TYR A 167 9.99 44.52 -7.61
CA TYR A 167 8.66 43.91 -7.51
C TYR A 167 7.84 44.53 -6.37
N HIS A 168 6.53 44.63 -6.57
CA HIS A 168 5.64 45.05 -5.49
C HIS A 168 5.55 43.96 -4.41
N SER A 169 5.47 44.35 -3.14
CA SER A 169 5.41 43.42 -2.02
C SER A 169 4.24 42.42 -2.11
N ASN A 170 3.12 42.84 -2.69
CA ASN A 170 1.93 42.00 -2.86
C ASN A 170 2.10 40.92 -3.94
N ASP A 171 3.09 41.08 -4.81
CA ASP A 171 3.41 40.16 -5.89
C ASP A 171 4.45 39.11 -5.48
N ILE A 172 5.00 39.24 -4.27
CA ILE A 172 6.03 38.33 -3.74
C ILE A 172 5.36 37.34 -2.78
N ILE A 173 5.47 36.06 -3.11
CA ILE A 173 4.81 34.99 -2.38
C ILE A 173 5.87 34.10 -1.75
N PHE A 174 5.91 34.10 -0.42
CA PHE A 174 6.70 33.17 0.37
C PHE A 174 5.84 31.99 0.85
N PRO A 175 6.44 30.83 1.17
CA PRO A 175 5.74 29.69 1.74
C PRO A 175 5.37 29.94 3.21
N ILE A 176 4.66 31.03 3.52
CA ILE A 176 4.23 31.40 4.87
C ILE A 176 2.78 30.96 5.03
N ASP A 177 2.46 30.25 6.12
CA ASP A 177 1.10 29.78 6.37
C ASP A 177 0.17 30.87 6.94
N SER A 178 -1.09 30.52 7.15
CA SER A 178 -2.10 31.48 7.59
C SER A 178 -1.81 32.14 8.94
N THR A 179 -0.95 31.55 9.76
CA THR A 179 -0.54 32.00 11.10
C THR A 179 0.75 32.82 11.09
N GLY A 180 1.37 33.01 9.92
CA GLY A 180 2.66 33.69 9.79
C GLY A 180 3.86 32.75 10.00
N THR A 181 3.64 31.43 10.10
CA THR A 181 4.75 30.48 10.27
C THR A 181 5.42 30.21 8.93
N GLU A 182 6.74 30.34 8.88
CA GLU A 182 7.57 29.97 7.72
C GLU A 182 7.54 28.47 7.48
N ARG A 183 6.98 28.08 6.34
CA ARG A 183 7.00 26.71 5.82
C ARG A 183 7.95 26.62 4.64
N VAL A 184 7.95 25.51 3.92
CA VAL A 184 8.74 25.35 2.69
C VAL A 184 7.86 24.95 1.52
N TRP A 185 8.33 25.19 0.30
CA TRP A 185 7.72 24.63 -0.89
C TRP A 185 7.96 23.12 -0.99
N LYS A 186 7.09 22.41 -1.71
CA LYS A 186 7.26 20.96 -1.93
C LYS A 186 8.43 20.61 -2.85
N TRP A 187 8.89 21.54 -3.70
CA TRP A 187 10.03 21.32 -4.60
C TRP A 187 11.22 22.21 -4.21
N GLY A 188 12.43 21.81 -4.62
CA GLY A 188 13.58 22.70 -4.63
C GLY A 188 13.53 23.65 -5.84
N VAL A 189 14.33 24.71 -5.79
CA VAL A 189 14.35 25.80 -6.78
C VAL A 189 14.49 25.29 -8.21
N ASP A 190 15.47 24.41 -8.49
CA ASP A 190 15.75 23.93 -9.86
C ASP A 190 14.56 23.21 -10.49
N ARG A 191 13.94 22.31 -9.71
CA ARG A 191 12.72 21.61 -10.15
C ARG A 191 11.57 22.59 -10.35
N ALA A 192 11.39 23.55 -9.45
CA ALA A 192 10.30 24.51 -9.57
C ALA A 192 10.49 25.47 -10.75
N LYS A 193 11.72 25.86 -11.09
CA LYS A 193 12.03 26.61 -12.33
C LYS A 193 11.70 25.78 -13.57
N LYS A 194 12.10 24.50 -13.60
CA LYS A 194 11.83 23.59 -14.73
C LYS A 194 10.34 23.31 -14.93
N GLU A 195 9.62 23.11 -13.83
CA GLU A 195 8.21 22.68 -13.81
C GLU A 195 7.25 23.85 -13.55
N ILE A 196 7.67 25.10 -13.79
CA ILE A 196 6.90 26.31 -13.45
C ILE A 196 5.51 26.33 -14.10
N ALA A 197 5.37 25.75 -15.29
CA ALA A 197 4.09 25.61 -16.01
C ALA A 197 3.07 24.72 -15.27
N HIS A 198 3.53 23.87 -14.36
CA HIS A 198 2.68 23.01 -13.52
C HIS A 198 2.28 23.68 -12.20
N LEU A 199 2.66 24.95 -12.01
CA LEU A 199 2.28 25.75 -10.86
C LEU A 199 1.25 26.82 -11.28
N LYS A 200 0.36 27.17 -10.34
CA LYS A 200 -0.53 28.33 -10.49
C LYS A 200 -0.60 29.09 -9.17
N CYS A 201 -0.99 30.35 -9.25
CA CYS A 201 -1.31 31.16 -8.09
C CYS A 201 -2.80 31.50 -8.08
N GLU A 202 -3.44 31.39 -6.91
CA GLU A 202 -4.85 31.76 -6.71
C GLU A 202 -5.00 32.57 -5.43
N ILE A 203 -5.98 33.48 -5.41
CA ILE A 203 -6.33 34.23 -4.20
C ILE A 203 -7.32 33.40 -3.39
N VAL A 204 -6.92 33.01 -2.18
CA VAL A 204 -7.77 32.27 -1.24
C VAL A 204 -7.86 33.06 0.05
N ARG A 205 -9.08 33.46 0.42
CA ARG A 205 -9.35 34.27 1.62
C ARG A 205 -8.47 35.54 1.70
N GLY A 206 -8.29 36.20 0.56
CA GLY A 206 -7.54 37.46 0.46
C GLY A 206 -6.02 37.32 0.45
N ARG A 207 -5.47 36.11 0.34
CA ARG A 207 -4.03 35.87 0.21
C ARG A 207 -3.72 35.02 -1.01
N TYR A 208 -2.56 35.27 -1.62
CA TYR A 208 -2.06 34.41 -2.67
C TYR A 208 -1.60 33.07 -2.11
N GLU A 209 -2.09 32.00 -2.72
CA GLU A 209 -1.72 30.62 -2.46
C GLU A 209 -1.20 30.02 -3.77
N VAL A 210 -0.12 29.25 -3.66
CA VAL A 210 0.49 28.58 -4.82
C VAL A 210 0.06 27.13 -4.82
N TYR A 211 -0.36 26.64 -5.98
CA TYR A 211 -0.79 25.26 -6.20
C TYR A 211 0.06 24.59 -7.27
N ARG A 212 0.24 23.28 -7.14
CA ARG A 212 0.89 22.44 -8.14
C ARG A 212 -0.09 21.43 -8.74
N ARG A 213 0.13 21.04 -9.99
CA ARG A 213 -0.52 19.85 -10.57
C ARG A 213 -0.01 18.61 -9.83
N ASN A 214 -0.93 17.87 -9.21
CA ASN A 214 -0.67 16.56 -8.62
C ASN A 214 -1.37 15.50 -9.47
N TYR A 215 -0.61 14.83 -10.33
CA TYR A 215 -1.12 13.86 -11.30
C TYR A 215 -1.58 12.58 -10.64
N ILE A 216 -2.62 11.96 -11.19
CA ILE A 216 -3.06 10.62 -10.77
C ILE A 216 -1.98 9.61 -11.17
N ASN A 217 -1.76 8.61 -10.33
CA ASN A 217 -0.94 7.46 -10.68
C ASN A 217 -1.88 6.31 -11.06
N ASP A 218 -1.83 5.85 -12.31
CA ASP A 218 -2.79 4.89 -12.86
C ASP A 218 -2.71 3.50 -12.20
N ASP A 219 -1.55 3.14 -11.63
CA ASP A 219 -1.36 1.87 -10.91
C ASP A 219 -2.09 1.86 -9.55
N GLY A 220 -2.57 3.02 -9.07
CA GLY A 220 -3.34 3.14 -7.84
C GLY A 220 -2.67 4.03 -6.78
N LYS A 221 -3.07 3.86 -5.52
CA LYS A 221 -2.49 4.59 -4.38
C LYS A 221 -1.53 3.70 -3.59
N LEU A 222 -0.56 4.34 -2.93
CA LEU A 222 0.21 3.65 -1.90
C LEU A 222 -0.76 3.18 -0.80
N PRO A 223 -0.63 1.93 -0.32
CA PRO A 223 -1.46 1.42 0.76
C PRO A 223 -1.13 2.16 2.06
N GLY A 224 -2.17 2.48 2.84
CA GLY A 224 -1.97 2.82 4.26
C GLY A 224 -1.71 1.54 5.06
N THR A 225 -1.24 1.69 6.30
CA THR A 225 -1.02 0.54 7.20
C THR A 225 -2.28 0.06 7.90
N TRP A 226 -3.36 0.86 7.93
CA TRP A 226 -4.63 0.47 8.51
C TRP A 226 -5.59 -0.05 7.43
N TRP A 227 -5.92 -1.35 7.47
CA TRP A 227 -6.77 -2.00 6.48
C TRP A 227 -8.12 -2.37 7.10
N ASP A 228 -9.17 -1.64 6.73
CA ASP A 228 -10.51 -1.76 7.33
C ASP A 228 -11.66 -1.82 6.33
N ASP A 229 -11.35 -2.13 5.06
CA ASP A 229 -12.37 -2.44 4.06
C ASP A 229 -13.27 -3.58 4.55
N SER A 230 -14.58 -3.39 4.41
CA SER A 230 -15.59 -4.39 4.77
C SER A 230 -15.35 -5.76 4.13
N ALA A 231 -14.73 -5.81 2.94
CA ALA A 231 -14.41 -7.04 2.24
C ALA A 231 -13.28 -7.85 2.92
N TYR A 232 -12.54 -7.26 3.87
CA TYR A 232 -11.57 -7.99 4.70
C TYR A 232 -12.24 -8.86 5.77
N ALA A 233 -13.54 -8.70 6.03
CA ALA A 233 -14.26 -9.52 6.99
C ALA A 233 -14.35 -11.00 6.52
N ALA A 234 -13.67 -11.90 7.23
CA ALA A 234 -13.55 -13.31 6.84
C ALA A 234 -14.90 -14.05 6.92
N GLY A 235 -15.73 -13.73 7.92
CA GLY A 235 -17.02 -14.39 8.15
C GLY A 235 -18.06 -14.16 7.04
N SER A 236 -18.09 -12.98 6.43
CA SER A 236 -19.06 -12.62 5.38
C SER A 236 -18.54 -12.86 3.96
N HIS A 237 -17.23 -12.89 3.72
CA HIS A 237 -16.68 -13.02 2.36
C HIS A 237 -15.82 -14.29 2.16
N GLY A 238 -15.05 -14.71 3.16
CA GLY A 238 -14.21 -15.92 3.09
C GLY A 238 -15.02 -17.21 3.29
N THR A 239 -15.79 -17.28 4.37
CA THR A 239 -16.62 -18.46 4.69
C THR A 239 -17.74 -18.66 3.66
N ASN A 240 -18.35 -17.59 3.17
CA ASN A 240 -19.37 -17.66 2.12
C ASN A 240 -18.80 -18.18 0.79
N LEU A 241 -17.59 -17.75 0.42
CA LEU A 241 -16.91 -18.26 -0.78
C LEU A 241 -16.68 -19.76 -0.68
N LEU A 242 -16.11 -20.26 0.43
CA LEU A 242 -15.92 -21.69 0.62
C LEU A 242 -17.25 -22.46 0.70
N SER A 243 -18.26 -21.89 1.36
CA SER A 243 -19.60 -22.50 1.46
C SER A 243 -20.31 -22.63 0.12
N SER A 244 -20.01 -21.75 -0.85
CA SER A 244 -20.53 -21.88 -2.21
C SER A 244 -19.84 -23.02 -3.00
N MET A 245 -18.58 -23.30 -2.68
CA MET A 245 -17.75 -24.28 -3.38
C MET A 245 -17.91 -25.71 -2.84
N PHE A 246 -18.23 -25.87 -1.56
CA PHE A 246 -18.33 -27.16 -0.88
C PHE A 246 -19.69 -27.32 -0.20
N THR A 247 -20.20 -28.55 -0.11
CA THR A 247 -21.40 -28.84 0.68
C THR A 247 -21.11 -28.65 2.18
N ARG A 248 -22.13 -28.22 2.95
CA ARG A 248 -22.03 -27.83 4.37
C ARG A 248 -21.35 -28.89 5.25
N ASP A 249 -21.45 -30.15 4.89
CA ASP A 249 -20.91 -31.28 5.67
C ASP A 249 -19.37 -31.33 5.74
N ARG A 250 -18.65 -30.45 5.01
CA ARG A 250 -17.17 -30.42 4.99
C ARG A 250 -16.53 -29.13 5.54
N LEU A 251 -17.30 -28.22 6.14
CA LEU A 251 -16.84 -26.84 6.40
C LEU A 251 -16.74 -26.51 7.89
N PHE A 252 -15.61 -26.87 8.50
CA PHE A 252 -15.18 -26.31 9.80
C PHE A 252 -13.81 -25.67 9.65
N LEU A 253 -13.72 -24.60 8.86
CA LEU A 253 -12.45 -23.90 8.64
C LEU A 253 -12.68 -22.39 8.59
N PHE A 254 -11.70 -21.66 9.13
CA PHE A 254 -11.64 -20.21 9.11
C PHE A 254 -10.72 -19.78 7.97
N PRO A 255 -11.20 -19.70 6.71
CA PRO A 255 -10.37 -19.21 5.61
C PRO A 255 -10.00 -17.75 5.84
N LYS A 256 -8.77 -17.38 5.45
CA LYS A 256 -8.40 -15.97 5.32
C LYS A 256 -9.34 -15.26 4.35
N SER A 257 -9.58 -13.97 4.60
CA SER A 257 -10.34 -13.14 3.66
C SER A 257 -9.66 -13.17 2.29
N PHE A 258 -10.46 -13.50 1.27
CA PHE A 258 -10.01 -13.56 -0.11
C PHE A 258 -9.46 -12.20 -0.59
N LYS A 259 -10.13 -11.12 -0.21
CA LYS A 259 -9.71 -9.75 -0.55
C LYS A 259 -8.41 -9.36 0.13
N ALA A 260 -8.23 -9.73 1.41
CA ALA A 260 -6.99 -9.45 2.13
C ALA A 260 -5.78 -10.12 1.45
N VAL A 261 -5.93 -11.37 1.01
CA VAL A 261 -4.87 -12.10 0.30
C VAL A 261 -4.54 -11.43 -1.06
N ILE A 262 -5.55 -11.07 -1.86
CA ILE A 262 -5.33 -10.35 -3.13
C ILE A 262 -4.57 -9.04 -2.90
N ASP A 263 -4.99 -8.26 -1.91
CA ASP A 263 -4.36 -6.97 -1.63
C ASP A 263 -2.95 -7.12 -1.07
N SER A 264 -2.71 -8.13 -0.22
CA SER A 264 -1.35 -8.50 0.20
C SER A 264 -0.45 -8.84 -0.98
N LEU A 265 -0.92 -9.62 -1.96
CA LEU A 265 -0.15 -9.94 -3.17
C LEU A 265 0.11 -8.71 -4.03
N LYS A 266 -0.89 -7.83 -4.22
CA LYS A 266 -0.73 -6.57 -4.95
C LYS A 266 0.31 -5.68 -4.29
N VAL A 267 0.25 -5.52 -2.96
CA VAL A 267 1.21 -4.73 -2.18
C VAL A 267 2.60 -5.35 -2.17
N ALA A 268 2.70 -6.68 -2.14
CA ALA A 268 3.97 -7.39 -2.28
C ALA A 268 4.58 -7.33 -3.69
N GLY A 269 3.95 -6.65 -4.65
CA GLY A 269 4.47 -6.49 -6.00
C GLY A 269 4.30 -7.73 -6.87
N ALA A 270 3.23 -8.51 -6.68
CA ALA A 270 2.90 -9.64 -7.54
C ALA A 270 2.42 -9.16 -8.93
N HIS A 271 3.38 -8.79 -9.78
CA HIS A 271 3.19 -8.44 -11.18
C HIS A 271 2.64 -9.61 -12.01
N LYS A 272 2.28 -9.35 -13.27
CA LYS A 272 1.56 -10.30 -14.13
C LYS A 272 2.25 -11.63 -14.37
N GLU A 273 3.56 -11.74 -14.21
CA GLU A 273 4.33 -12.97 -14.47
C GLU A 273 5.02 -13.53 -13.21
N SER A 274 4.71 -12.96 -12.05
CA SER A 274 5.33 -13.32 -10.79
C SER A 274 5.09 -14.79 -10.42
N LEU A 275 6.07 -15.37 -9.71
CA LEU A 275 5.94 -16.63 -9.01
C LEU A 275 5.65 -16.35 -7.54
N ILE A 276 4.57 -16.94 -7.02
CA ILE A 276 4.13 -16.80 -5.63
C ILE A 276 4.36 -18.14 -4.92
N LEU A 277 5.03 -18.11 -3.76
CA LEU A 277 5.20 -19.28 -2.90
C LEU A 277 4.38 -19.10 -1.62
N ASP A 278 3.57 -20.10 -1.28
CA ASP A 278 2.88 -20.18 -0.01
C ASP A 278 3.14 -21.56 0.60
N TYR A 279 4.05 -21.60 1.57
CA TYR A 279 4.45 -22.83 2.26
C TYR A 279 3.62 -23.14 3.52
N PHE A 280 2.55 -22.38 3.74
CA PHE A 280 1.48 -22.66 4.71
C PHE A 280 0.13 -22.48 4.01
N ALA A 281 -0.05 -23.21 2.90
CA ALA A 281 -1.12 -22.93 1.94
C ALA A 281 -2.52 -22.97 2.56
N GLY A 282 -2.70 -23.76 3.62
CA GLY A 282 -3.94 -23.85 4.34
C GLY A 282 -5.04 -24.24 3.38
N SER A 283 -6.14 -23.49 3.44
CA SER A 283 -7.27 -23.70 2.54
C SER A 283 -6.98 -23.34 1.08
N ALA A 284 -5.73 -23.11 0.65
CA ALA A 284 -5.33 -22.66 -0.69
C ALA A 284 -5.90 -21.29 -1.10
N SER A 285 -6.03 -20.35 -0.14
CA SER A 285 -6.50 -19.00 -0.46
C SER A 285 -5.57 -18.23 -1.39
N THR A 286 -4.26 -18.41 -1.25
CA THR A 286 -3.24 -17.76 -2.10
C THR A 286 -3.32 -18.24 -3.55
N GLY A 287 -3.41 -19.55 -3.78
CA GLY A 287 -3.58 -20.08 -5.14
C GLY A 287 -4.89 -19.65 -5.80
N HIS A 288 -5.98 -19.59 -5.02
CA HIS A 288 -7.25 -19.03 -5.52
C HIS A 288 -7.08 -17.55 -5.92
N ALA A 289 -6.41 -16.73 -5.08
CA ALA A 289 -6.18 -15.32 -5.37
C ALA A 289 -5.36 -15.12 -6.65
N VAL A 290 -4.32 -15.94 -6.85
CA VAL A 290 -3.47 -15.90 -8.06
C VAL A 290 -4.28 -16.19 -9.33
N ILE A 291 -5.15 -17.21 -9.30
CA ILE A 291 -6.03 -17.52 -10.44
C ILE A 291 -6.97 -16.34 -10.73
N ALA A 292 -7.62 -15.79 -9.71
CA ALA A 292 -8.55 -14.67 -9.88
C ALA A 292 -7.86 -13.39 -10.38
N MET A 293 -6.64 -13.11 -9.92
CA MET A 293 -5.85 -11.98 -10.42
C MET A 293 -5.51 -12.16 -11.90
N ASN A 294 -5.13 -13.37 -12.33
CA ASN A 294 -4.86 -13.65 -13.75
C ASN A 294 -6.11 -13.49 -14.61
N ASP A 295 -7.30 -13.84 -14.12
CA ASP A 295 -8.55 -13.59 -14.86
C ASP A 295 -8.86 -12.10 -15.01
N ASP A 296 -8.64 -11.34 -13.93
CA ASP A 296 -8.94 -9.91 -13.85
C ASP A 296 -8.05 -9.09 -14.78
N ASP A 297 -6.76 -9.42 -14.85
CA ASP A 297 -5.77 -8.63 -15.59
C ASP A 297 -5.10 -9.35 -16.76
N ASN A 298 -5.59 -10.53 -17.14
CA ASN A 298 -5.01 -11.40 -18.18
C ASN A 298 -3.52 -11.70 -17.92
N GLY A 299 -3.16 -11.91 -16.65
CA GLY A 299 -1.81 -12.26 -16.21
C GLY A 299 -1.49 -13.75 -16.36
N SER A 300 -0.21 -14.08 -16.14
CA SER A 300 0.35 -15.44 -16.20
C SER A 300 1.06 -15.83 -14.90
N ARG A 301 0.62 -15.24 -13.76
CA ARG A 301 1.18 -15.52 -12.44
C ARG A 301 1.10 -17.00 -12.12
N ARG A 302 2.13 -17.51 -11.46
CA ARG A 302 2.21 -18.92 -11.03
C ARG A 302 2.23 -18.97 -9.52
N SER A 303 1.67 -20.03 -8.93
CA SER A 303 1.77 -20.28 -7.49
C SER A 303 2.29 -21.68 -7.20
N ILE A 304 3.10 -21.78 -6.15
CA ILE A 304 3.52 -23.03 -5.51
C ILE A 304 2.91 -23.03 -4.12
N LEU A 305 2.10 -24.04 -3.84
CA LEU A 305 1.42 -24.22 -2.56
C LEU A 305 1.96 -25.47 -1.88
N ILE A 306 2.37 -25.36 -0.61
CA ILE A 306 2.80 -26.49 0.20
C ILE A 306 1.84 -26.62 1.38
N GLU A 307 1.34 -27.84 1.59
CA GLU A 307 0.50 -28.20 2.73
C GLU A 307 0.81 -29.63 3.16
N GLN A 308 0.67 -29.92 4.45
CA GLN A 308 0.99 -31.20 5.06
C GLN A 308 -0.25 -31.96 5.54
N GLY A 309 -0.13 -33.29 5.56
CA GLY A 309 -1.15 -34.20 6.09
C GLY A 309 -2.44 -34.23 5.28
N ASP A 310 -3.47 -34.84 5.87
CA ASP A 310 -4.76 -35.10 5.20
C ASP A 310 -5.49 -33.82 4.76
N TYR A 311 -5.12 -32.68 5.35
CA TYR A 311 -5.71 -31.39 5.02
C TYR A 311 -5.50 -31.01 3.54
N PHE A 312 -4.36 -31.43 2.96
CA PHE A 312 -4.10 -31.27 1.53
C PHE A 312 -5.17 -31.94 0.66
N ASP A 313 -5.47 -33.21 0.93
CA ASP A 313 -6.41 -34.00 0.13
C ASP A 313 -7.87 -33.63 0.40
N ILE A 314 -8.19 -33.19 1.62
CA ILE A 314 -9.56 -32.86 2.02
C ILE A 314 -9.96 -31.46 1.54
N ILE A 315 -9.03 -30.50 1.54
CA ILE A 315 -9.34 -29.07 1.33
C ILE A 315 -8.49 -28.44 0.23
N THR A 316 -7.17 -28.43 0.37
CA THR A 316 -6.26 -27.68 -0.50
C THR A 316 -6.44 -28.07 -1.98
N LYS A 317 -6.29 -29.37 -2.27
CA LYS A 317 -6.41 -29.92 -3.62
C LYS A 317 -7.83 -29.78 -4.18
N PRO A 318 -8.91 -30.17 -3.46
CA PRO A 318 -10.28 -29.96 -3.93
C PRO A 318 -10.61 -28.49 -4.24
N ARG A 319 -10.15 -27.53 -3.42
CA ARG A 319 -10.41 -26.11 -3.69
C ARG A 319 -9.69 -25.68 -4.96
N MET A 320 -8.41 -26.03 -5.12
CA MET A 320 -7.65 -25.66 -6.32
C MET A 320 -8.26 -26.25 -7.60
N LEU A 321 -8.68 -27.52 -7.59
CA LEU A 321 -9.37 -28.12 -8.73
C LEU A 321 -10.66 -27.36 -9.09
N LYS A 322 -11.44 -26.97 -8.08
CA LYS A 322 -12.65 -26.15 -8.29
C LYS A 322 -12.33 -24.76 -8.82
N CYS A 323 -11.34 -24.07 -8.25
CA CYS A 323 -10.91 -22.75 -8.72
C CYS A 323 -10.42 -22.78 -10.17
N ILE A 324 -9.67 -23.81 -10.56
CA ILE A 324 -9.19 -23.99 -11.95
C ILE A 324 -10.34 -24.30 -12.92
N PHE A 325 -11.36 -25.01 -12.45
CA PHE A 325 -12.49 -25.40 -13.28
C PHE A 325 -13.49 -24.24 -13.52
N SER A 326 -13.76 -23.46 -12.47
CA SER A 326 -14.79 -22.41 -12.52
C SER A 326 -14.44 -21.24 -11.59
N SER A 327 -14.73 -20.03 -12.02
CA SER A 327 -14.69 -18.81 -11.21
C SER A 327 -15.93 -18.63 -10.34
N GLN A 328 -17.04 -19.32 -10.65
CA GLN A 328 -18.31 -19.16 -9.96
C GLN A 328 -18.94 -20.50 -9.54
N TRP A 329 -19.32 -20.59 -8.27
CA TRP A 329 -19.88 -21.78 -7.67
C TRP A 329 -21.15 -21.44 -6.90
N LYS A 330 -22.13 -22.33 -6.96
CA LYS A 330 -23.32 -22.30 -6.11
C LYS A 330 -23.67 -23.72 -5.68
N ASP A 331 -23.80 -23.92 -4.37
CA ASP A 331 -24.12 -25.21 -3.76
C ASP A 331 -23.24 -26.37 -4.27
N GLY A 332 -21.94 -26.08 -4.44
CA GLY A 332 -20.94 -27.04 -4.91
C GLY A 332 -20.95 -27.33 -6.41
N LYS A 333 -21.82 -26.68 -7.19
CA LYS A 333 -21.92 -26.79 -8.66
C LYS A 333 -21.37 -25.55 -9.35
N ALA A 334 -20.67 -25.74 -10.47
CA ALA A 334 -20.16 -24.64 -11.26
C ALA A 334 -21.29 -23.95 -12.02
N THR A 335 -21.34 -22.63 -11.97
CA THR A 335 -22.30 -21.81 -12.74
C THR A 335 -21.69 -21.19 -13.99
N GLN A 336 -20.35 -21.14 -14.07
CA GLN A 336 -19.62 -20.65 -15.23
C GLN A 336 -18.31 -21.41 -15.38
N ILE A 337 -18.14 -22.16 -16.48
CA ILE A 337 -16.89 -22.88 -16.74
C ILE A 337 -15.85 -21.89 -17.29
N ARG A 338 -14.61 -21.99 -16.82
CA ARG A 338 -13.49 -21.24 -17.41
C ARG A 338 -13.24 -21.76 -18.81
N ASN A 339 -13.40 -20.91 -19.82
CA ASN A 339 -12.98 -21.22 -21.17
C ASN A 339 -11.46 -21.33 -21.17
N LYS A 340 -10.93 -22.55 -21.32
CA LYS A 340 -9.50 -22.74 -21.56
C LYS A 340 -9.21 -22.17 -22.94
N SER A 341 -8.58 -21.00 -23.00
CA SER A 341 -7.86 -20.53 -24.19
C SER A 341 -6.49 -21.18 -24.24
#